data_AF-A0ABD0P5Z5-F1
#
_entry.id   AF-A0ABD0P5Z5-F1
#
_cell.length_a   1.000
_cell.length_b   1.000
_cell.length_c   1.000
_cell.angle_alpha   90.00
_cell.angle_beta   90.00
_cell.angle_gamma   90.00
#
_symmetry.space_group_name_H-M   'P 1'
#
loop_
_entity.id
_entity.type
_entity.pdbx_description
1 polymer ?
#
loop_
_entity_poly.entity_id
_entity_poly.type
_entity_poly.pdbx_seq_one_letter_code
_entity_poly.pdbx_strand_id
1 'polypeptide(L)' 'PSNYYFLGNVFNLEASVKVYNHVPLRVFVDSCVATQAPDVNSLPRYSFIENHG' A
#
# COMPACT_ATOMS: atom_id res chain seq x y z
N PRO A 1 1.72 -11.53 15.16
CA PRO A 1 2.19 -11.30 13.77
C PRO A 1 3.72 -11.21 13.72
N SER A 2 4.38 -11.94 12.82
CA SER A 2 5.80 -11.77 12.55
C SER A 2 5.97 -10.60 11.56
N ASN A 3 6.78 -9.61 11.92
CA ASN A 3 7.10 -8.48 11.03
C ASN A 3 8.25 -8.79 10.08
N TYR A 4 8.54 -10.08 9.88
CA TYR A 4 9.63 -10.58 9.03
C TYR A 4 9.01 -11.40 7.90
N TYR A 5 9.43 -11.10 6.68
CA TYR A 5 8.99 -11.76 5.46
C TYR A 5 10.21 -12.28 4.70
N PHE A 6 10.06 -13.44 4.09
CA PHE A 6 11.08 -14.04 3.25
C PHE A 6 10.68 -13.97 1.78
N LEU A 7 11.66 -14.07 0.89
CA LEU A 7 11.40 -14.19 -0.54
C LEU A 7 10.50 -15.41 -0.80
N GLY A 8 9.49 -15.22 -1.66
CA GLY A 8 8.47 -16.23 -1.94
C GLY A 8 7.27 -16.19 -0.99
N ASN A 9 7.29 -15.38 0.08
CA ASN A 9 6.10 -15.13 0.88
C ASN A 9 5.13 -14.19 0.17
N VAL A 10 3.84 -14.41 0.41
CA VAL A 10 2.78 -13.49 0.00
C VAL A 10 2.63 -12.41 1.07
N PHE A 11 2.73 -11.15 0.65
CA PHE A 11 2.50 -10.00 1.50
C PHE A 11 1.09 -9.44 1.23
N ASN A 12 0.17 -9.66 2.16
CA ASN A 12 -1.23 -9.23 2.02
C ASN A 12 -1.40 -7.81 2.55
N LEU A 13 -1.90 -6.91 1.70
CA LEU A 13 -2.16 -5.50 2.01
C LEU A 13 -3.65 -5.21 1.89
N GLU A 14 -4.20 -4.47 2.85
CA GLU A 14 -5.58 -3.98 2.82
C GLU A 14 -5.58 -2.46 2.94
N ALA A 15 -6.30 -1.80 2.03
CA ALA A 15 -6.63 -0.39 2.12
C ALA A 15 -8.14 -0.26 2.37
N SER A 16 -8.52 0.29 3.52
CA SER A 16 -9.92 0.51 3.89
C SER A 16 -10.11 1.87 4.52
N VAL A 17 -11.33 2.40 4.40
CA VAL A 17 -11.75 3.66 5.03
C VAL A 17 -12.72 3.32 6.17
N LYS A 18 -12.58 4.01 7.30
CA LYS A 18 -13.51 3.84 8.43
C LYS A 18 -14.86 4.42 8.05
N VAL A 19 -15.88 3.58 8.08
CA VAL A 19 -17.27 3.99 7.81
C VAL A 19 -17.82 4.68 9.05
N TYR A 20 -18.20 5.94 8.91
CA TYR A 20 -18.94 6.71 9.90
C TYR A 20 -20.25 7.22 9.28
N ASN A 21 -20.63 8.47 9.52
CA ASN A 21 -21.82 9.09 8.96
C ASN A 21 -21.56 9.73 7.58
N HIS A 22 -21.00 8.97 6.65
CA HIS A 22 -20.88 9.39 5.25
C HIS A 22 -21.62 8.40 4.32
N VAL A 23 -21.96 8.86 3.12
CA VAL A 23 -22.55 8.02 2.08
C VAL A 23 -21.64 6.83 1.73
N PRO A 24 -22.16 5.75 1.13
CA PRO A 24 -21.33 4.65 0.68
C PRO A 24 -20.21 5.12 -0.26
N LEU A 25 -18.97 4.70 0.03
CA LEU A 25 -17.79 5.03 -0.76
C LEU A 25 -17.21 3.76 -1.39
N ARG A 26 -16.53 3.92 -2.53
CA ARG A 26 -15.67 2.91 -3.14
C ARG A 26 -14.22 3.36 -3.02
N VAL A 27 -13.40 2.52 -2.39
CA VAL A 27 -11.97 2.80 -2.20
C VAL A 27 -11.18 2.28 -3.40
N PHE A 28 -10.25 3.09 -3.87
CA PHE A 28 -9.27 2.74 -4.92
C PHE A 28 -7.87 3.05 -4.41
N VAL A 29 -6.87 2.30 -4.88
CA VAL A 29 -5.46 2.57 -4.60
C VAL A 29 -4.84 3.09 -5.89
N ASP A 30 -4.49 4.37 -5.92
CA ASP A 30 -3.95 5.03 -7.12
C ASP A 30 -2.49 4.64 -7.40
N SER A 31 -1.69 4.51 -6.33
CA SER A 31 -0.29 4.12 -6.39
C SER A 31 0.16 3.48 -5.07
N CYS A 32 1.18 2.63 -5.14
CA CYS A 32 1.82 2.00 -3.99
C CYS A 32 3.30 1.81 -4.28
N VAL A 33 4.17 2.37 -3.43
CA VAL A 33 5.62 2.35 -3.63
C VAL A 33 6.33 1.87 -2.37
N ALA A 34 7.26 0.93 -2.51
CA ALA A 34 8.21 0.55 -1.48
C ALA A 34 9.47 1.41 -1.53
N THR A 35 9.88 1.89 -0.37
CA THR A 35 11.11 2.64 -0.15
C THR A 35 11.80 2.15 1.13
N GLN A 36 13.11 2.39 1.25
CA GLN A 36 13.87 2.03 2.47
C GLN A 36 13.61 2.97 3.65
N ALA A 37 13.12 4.19 3.37
CA ALA A 37 12.74 5.18 4.36
C ALA A 37 11.29 5.63 4.13
N PRO A 38 10.60 6.23 5.13
CA PRO A 38 9.23 6.70 4.99
C PRO A 38 9.01 7.77 3.90
N ASP A 39 10.09 8.42 3.42
CA ASP A 39 10.01 9.34 2.28
C ASP A 39 9.77 8.56 0.99
N VAL A 40 8.62 8.82 0.35
CA VAL A 40 8.18 8.22 -0.91
C VAL A 40 9.11 8.54 -2.09
N ASN A 41 9.91 9.60 -1.97
CA ASN A 41 10.89 9.99 -2.98
C ASN A 41 12.30 9.45 -2.73
N SER A 42 12.52 8.77 -1.60
CA SER A 42 13.81 8.18 -1.30
C SER A 42 14.17 7.07 -2.30
N LEU A 43 15.48 6.84 -2.46
CA LEU A 43 16.00 5.77 -3.31
C LEU A 43 16.64 4.68 -2.43
N PRO A 44 16.55 3.40 -2.82
CA PRO A 44 15.82 2.87 -3.98
C PRO A 44 14.29 2.88 -3.77
N ARG A 45 13.55 3.01 -4.88
CA ARG A 45 12.07 2.98 -4.90
C ARG A 45 11.58 1.88 -5.83
N TYR A 46 10.49 1.21 -5.45
CA TYR A 46 9.86 0.16 -6.25
C TYR A 46 8.34 0.33 -6.25
N SER A 47 7.73 0.51 -7.43
CA SER A 47 6.27 0.63 -7.56
C SER A 47 5.60 -0.74 -7.60
N PHE A 48 4.66 -0.98 -6.69
CA PHE A 48 3.75 -2.14 -6.72
C PHE A 48 2.46 -1.83 -7.50
N ILE A 49 1.95 -0.61 -7.37
CA ILE A 49 0.78 -0.10 -8.09
C ILE A 49 1.18 1.25 -8.66
N GLU A 50 0.89 1.45 -9.95
CA GLU A 50 1.21 2.64 -10.73
C GLU A 50 0.14 2.87 -11.80
N ASN A 51 0.19 3.97 -12.54
CA ASN A 51 -0.78 4.30 -13.60
C ASN A 51 -2.25 4.39 -13.15
N HIS A 52 -2.47 4.85 -11.91
CA HIS A 52 -3.81 5.10 -11.35
C HIS A 52 -4.67 3.86 -11.08
N GLY A 53 -4.05 2.76 -10.61
CA GLY A 53 -4.74 1.61 -10.03
C GLY A 53 -4.58 0.33 -10.82
#